data_AF-A0A972VCM3-F1
#
_entry.id   AF-A0A972VCM3-F1
#
_cell.length_a   1.000
_cell.length_b   1.000
_cell.length_c   1.000
_cell.angle_alpha   90.00
_cell.angle_beta   90.00
_cell.angle_gamma   90.00
#
_symmetry.space_group_name_H-M   'P 1'
#
loop_
_entity.id
_entity.type
_entity.pdbx_description
1 polymer ?
#
loop_
_entity_poly.entity_id
_entity_poly.type
_entity_poly.pdbx_seq_one_letter_code
_entity_poly.pdbx_strand_id
1 'polypeptide(L)'
;MMPHACAEEVKPEKGPQTPGQVVKFVQDPAPQTYHLRTDNGVEIQVIFYGPDVFRIRAAPKGQFADPLNDPNKASIVIRESRDVQDIVVKETDTQIEFTTDRVTLRLQKKDCLFELYDGQREAIWKELKPLELGDTTAQILSTGVDEFYYGGGQQNGYFSHKGTRIDIKADGNWNEGGHPNPAPFYMSSKGYGVLRNTFSTGVYDFTRNESIRLEHKENRFDAYYFVGDSFNRIIDLYTQFTGRPNFVPIWAMELGEADAYMTRDKKTKEPLKDEQGNFVEITPDCIDRVAEQYRKHDMPGGWLLVNDGYGCGYVELPRVVSSLADLGFYTGLWTEKGLAKTAWEVGTAGTRLQKLDVAWTGPAYQFSLDANKQAWESLVSNSDTRGFVWTVQGWAGTQRYSICWTGDQYGSWDLIRYHIPTLIGSGMSGQAYATTDVDGIFGGSAETYTRDLQWKCFTPVLYAMNGWSHLNKSPWSYEEPYRSINRQYLKLKMRMTPYMYKYTKEAYDTGAPIVRGMIWDHTQDKKTWDTSTQYQYMLGDLILVATVYTSMIINTGWRKEDIYLPEGLWIDYWDGR
;
A
#
# COMPACT_ATOMS: atom_id res chain seq x y z
N MET A 1 53.13 39.24 -23.13
CA MET A 1 53.52 39.13 -21.70
C MET A 1 52.53 38.18 -21.06
N MET A 2 53.03 37.09 -20.49
CA MET A 2 52.34 35.95 -19.82
C MET A 2 51.50 34.99 -20.68
N PRO A 3 51.88 33.68 -20.73
CA PRO A 3 50.97 32.59 -21.06
C PRO A 3 50.09 32.25 -19.84
N HIS A 4 48.81 31.99 -20.08
CA HIS A 4 47.88 31.47 -19.07
C HIS A 4 48.29 30.05 -18.67
N ALA A 5 48.50 29.86 -17.37
CA ALA A 5 48.65 28.55 -16.77
C ALA A 5 47.30 27.82 -16.81
N CYS A 6 47.28 26.63 -17.42
CA CYS A 6 46.24 25.64 -17.19
C CYS A 6 46.28 25.26 -15.71
N ALA A 7 45.21 25.58 -14.98
CA ALA A 7 44.88 24.83 -13.78
C ALA A 7 44.27 23.51 -14.23
N GLU A 8 44.94 22.40 -13.94
CA GLU A 8 44.34 21.07 -14.01
C GLU A 8 43.15 21.05 -13.03
N GLU A 9 41.93 20.97 -13.58
CA GLU A 9 40.76 20.55 -12.81
C GLU A 9 40.99 19.11 -12.35
N VAL A 10 41.43 18.96 -11.11
CA VAL A 10 41.31 17.70 -10.38
C VAL A 10 39.82 17.42 -10.23
N LYS A 11 39.25 16.63 -11.15
CA LYS A 11 37.96 15.98 -10.92
C LYS A 11 38.12 15.05 -9.72
N PRO A 12 37.41 15.24 -8.60
CA PRO A 12 37.36 14.20 -7.59
C PRO A 12 36.58 13.03 -8.19
N GLU A 13 37.17 11.84 -8.18
CA GLU A 13 36.46 10.57 -8.34
C GLU A 13 35.34 10.52 -7.31
N LYS A 14 34.09 10.83 -7.71
CA LYS A 14 32.94 10.77 -6.80
C LYS A 14 32.44 9.33 -6.67
N GLY A 15 33.22 8.51 -5.96
CA GLY A 15 32.65 7.36 -5.27
C GLY A 15 31.75 7.82 -4.11
N PRO A 16 30.81 6.98 -3.64
CA PRO A 16 30.03 7.30 -2.44
C PRO A 16 30.96 7.52 -1.24
N GLN A 17 30.68 8.54 -0.43
CA GLN A 17 31.34 8.73 0.86
C GLN A 17 30.85 7.62 1.80
N THR A 18 31.77 6.93 2.46
CA THR A 18 31.42 6.00 3.55
C THR A 18 31.80 6.62 4.90
N PRO A 19 31.12 6.28 6.00
CA PRO A 19 31.60 6.62 7.33
C PRO A 19 33.02 6.07 7.55
N GLY A 20 33.91 6.89 8.11
CA GLY A 20 35.23 6.47 8.57
C GLY A 20 35.21 5.95 10.01
N GLN A 21 36.34 6.02 10.71
CA GLN A 21 36.43 5.53 12.09
C GLN A 21 35.69 6.45 13.07
N VAL A 22 34.95 5.88 14.02
CA VAL A 22 34.33 6.61 15.13
C VAL A 22 35.41 7.26 16.00
N VAL A 23 35.42 8.60 16.06
CA VAL A 23 36.34 9.40 16.89
C VAL A 23 35.66 10.08 18.07
N LYS A 24 34.33 10.14 18.07
CA LYS A 24 33.54 10.70 19.18
C LYS A 24 32.25 9.92 19.34
N PHE A 25 31.96 9.55 20.58
CA PHE A 25 30.68 8.98 21.01
C PHE A 25 30.11 9.83 22.14
N VAL A 26 28.87 10.27 22.00
CA VAL A 26 28.15 11.04 23.02
C VAL A 26 26.81 10.35 23.25
N GLN A 27 26.57 9.98 24.50
CA GLN A 27 25.29 9.45 24.93
C GLN A 27 24.40 10.60 25.38
N ASP A 28 23.18 10.66 24.86
CA ASP A 28 22.09 11.45 25.41
C ASP A 28 21.01 10.48 25.93
N PRO A 29 21.09 10.06 27.21
CA PRO A 29 20.20 9.05 27.78
C PRO A 29 18.74 9.48 27.79
N ALA A 30 18.45 10.78 27.69
CA ALA A 30 17.11 11.35 27.65
C ALA A 30 17.02 12.34 26.47
N PRO A 31 16.93 11.84 25.22
CA PRO A 31 15.90 10.89 24.81
C PRO A 31 16.48 9.62 24.13
N GLN A 32 17.32 8.84 24.82
CA GLN A 32 17.94 7.61 24.32
C GLN A 32 18.50 7.74 22.89
N THR A 33 19.21 8.84 22.69
CA THR A 33 19.81 9.19 21.40
C THR A 33 21.32 9.16 21.56
N TYR A 34 21.97 8.43 20.68
CA TYR A 34 23.39 8.18 20.73
C TYR A 34 24.06 8.76 19.51
N HIS A 35 24.93 9.73 19.73
CA HIS A 35 25.57 10.51 18.68
C HIS A 35 26.99 10.02 18.44
N LEU A 36 27.30 9.74 17.18
CA LEU A 36 28.65 9.37 16.76
C LEU A 36 29.16 10.34 15.70
N ARG A 37 30.45 10.63 15.76
CA ARG A 37 31.16 11.39 14.71
C ARG A 37 32.36 10.60 14.24
N THR A 38 32.53 10.51 12.93
CA THR A 38 33.69 9.86 12.31
C THR A 38 34.82 10.85 12.02
N ASP A 39 36.03 10.34 11.81
CA ASP A 39 37.22 11.10 11.41
C ASP A 39 37.04 11.90 10.11
N ASN A 40 36.23 11.39 9.18
CA ASN A 40 35.90 12.02 7.91
C ASN A 40 34.61 12.88 7.95
N GLY A 41 34.09 13.17 9.15
CA GLY A 41 33.02 14.14 9.36
C GLY A 41 31.59 13.67 9.04
N VAL A 42 31.36 12.35 8.93
CA VAL A 42 30.02 11.78 8.94
C VAL A 42 29.50 11.81 10.38
N GLU A 43 28.25 12.22 10.54
CA GLU A 43 27.54 12.12 11.82
C GLU A 43 26.49 11.02 11.76
N ILE A 44 26.42 10.23 12.82
CA ILE A 44 25.48 9.12 12.96
C ILE A 44 24.66 9.31 14.24
N GLN A 45 23.36 9.04 14.17
CA GLN A 45 22.47 8.93 15.32
C GLN A 45 21.89 7.52 15.39
N VAL A 46 22.00 6.89 16.55
CA VAL A 46 21.22 5.69 16.91
C VAL A 46 20.19 6.12 17.94
N ILE A 47 18.92 5.89 17.66
CA ILE A 47 17.81 6.34 18.50
C ILE A 47 16.95 5.12 18.85
N PHE A 48 16.71 4.88 20.13
CA PHE A 48 15.77 3.85 20.58
C PHE A 48 14.42 4.48 20.94
N TYR A 49 13.35 3.88 20.41
CA TYR A 49 11.97 4.27 20.73
C TYR A 49 11.27 3.25 21.63
N GLY A 50 11.87 2.08 21.80
CA GLY A 50 11.40 1.03 22.67
C GLY A 50 12.34 -0.15 22.60
N PRO A 51 11.99 -1.27 23.24
CA PRO A 51 12.84 -2.45 23.25
C PRO A 51 13.07 -3.05 21.86
N ASP A 52 12.12 -2.91 20.95
CA ASP A 52 12.06 -3.57 19.64
C ASP A 52 11.98 -2.58 18.46
N VAL A 53 12.12 -1.28 18.72
CA VAL A 53 12.13 -0.23 17.69
C VAL A 53 13.31 0.71 17.88
N PHE A 54 14.14 0.81 16.85
CA PHE A 54 15.24 1.76 16.79
C PHE A 54 15.37 2.39 15.40
N ARG A 55 16.13 3.47 15.33
CA ARG A 55 16.39 4.24 14.11
C ARG A 55 17.87 4.52 13.98
N ILE A 56 18.38 4.36 12.76
CA ILE A 56 19.74 4.74 12.38
C ILE A 56 19.64 5.90 11.40
N ARG A 57 20.31 7.00 11.71
CA ARG A 57 20.52 8.12 10.79
C ARG A 57 22.00 8.30 10.55
N ALA A 58 22.41 8.49 9.30
CA ALA A 58 23.78 8.85 8.96
C ALA A 58 23.75 9.92 7.88
N ALA A 59 24.50 11.01 8.06
CA ALA A 59 24.54 12.09 7.08
C ALA A 59 25.94 12.73 7.03
N PRO A 60 26.41 13.13 5.84
CA PRO A 60 27.57 14.01 5.73
C PRO A 60 27.33 15.30 6.54
N LYS A 61 28.24 15.62 7.47
CA LYS A 61 28.20 16.86 8.26
C LYS A 61 26.92 17.05 9.10
N GLY A 62 26.24 15.98 9.51
CA GLY A 62 25.07 16.06 10.39
C GLY A 62 23.79 16.64 9.76
N GLN A 63 23.72 16.72 8.43
CA GLN A 63 22.54 17.24 7.72
C GLN A 63 21.47 16.14 7.57
N PHE A 64 20.71 15.90 8.63
CA PHE A 64 19.77 14.77 8.66
C PHE A 64 18.35 15.05 8.12
N ALA A 65 18.06 16.29 7.72
CA ALA A 65 16.74 16.67 7.20
C ALA A 65 16.52 16.07 5.81
N ASP A 66 15.33 15.55 5.55
CA ASP A 66 14.95 15.07 4.21
C ASP A 66 14.83 16.24 3.23
N PRO A 67 15.65 16.29 2.17
CA PRO A 67 15.61 17.39 1.21
C PRO A 67 14.30 17.47 0.42
N LEU A 68 13.53 16.38 0.34
CA LEU A 68 12.24 16.32 -0.37
C LEU A 68 11.04 16.43 0.56
N ASN A 69 11.23 16.46 1.88
CA ASN A 69 10.15 16.63 2.84
C ASN A 69 9.91 18.12 3.13
N ASP A 70 8.79 18.65 2.66
CA ASP A 70 8.25 19.90 3.18
C ASP A 70 7.59 19.64 4.55
N PRO A 71 8.08 20.25 5.66
CA PRO A 71 7.51 20.03 6.99
C PRO A 71 6.09 20.57 7.17
N ASN A 72 5.58 21.41 6.24
CA ASN A 72 4.22 21.92 6.27
C ASN A 72 3.22 20.99 5.56
N LYS A 73 3.71 19.90 4.97
CA LYS A 73 2.95 18.91 4.22
C LYS A 73 2.83 17.61 5.01
N ALA A 74 2.06 16.65 4.51
CA ALA A 74 1.97 15.35 5.15
C ALA A 74 3.36 14.67 5.32
N SER A 75 3.59 14.07 6.48
CA SER A 75 4.83 13.35 6.81
C SER A 75 4.60 11.84 6.80
N ILE A 76 5.65 11.03 6.58
CA ILE A 76 5.56 9.57 6.67
C ILE A 76 5.28 9.15 8.11
N VAL A 77 6.17 9.54 9.02
CA VAL A 77 6.06 9.30 10.47
C VAL A 77 5.30 10.46 11.12
N ILE A 78 4.20 10.15 11.81
CA ILE A 78 3.33 11.14 12.47
C ILE A 78 3.40 11.07 13.99
N ARG A 79 3.97 9.98 14.53
CA ARG A 79 4.14 9.78 15.96
C ARG A 79 5.41 8.99 16.22
N GLU A 80 6.26 9.54 17.08
CA GLU A 80 7.44 8.85 17.60
C GLU A 80 7.16 8.45 19.06
N SER A 81 6.31 7.43 19.24
CA SER A 81 5.97 6.95 20.58
C SER A 81 7.23 6.34 21.22
N ARG A 82 7.50 6.70 22.47
CA ARG A 82 8.62 6.13 23.23
C ARG A 82 8.10 5.28 24.38
N ASP A 83 8.48 4.01 24.38
CA ASP A 83 8.41 3.15 25.56
C ASP A 83 9.76 3.25 26.29
N VAL A 84 9.79 4.03 27.36
CA VAL A 84 11.03 4.38 28.06
C VAL A 84 11.46 3.17 28.89
N GLN A 85 12.36 2.36 28.31
CA GLN A 85 13.09 1.32 29.02
C GLN A 85 14.60 1.58 28.96
N ASP A 86 15.34 1.18 29.99
CA ASP A 86 16.79 1.40 30.04
C ASP A 86 17.51 0.61 28.94
N ILE A 87 18.25 1.33 28.10
CA ILE A 87 19.13 0.73 27.09
C ILE A 87 20.51 0.52 27.73
N VAL A 88 20.99 -0.71 27.76
CA VAL A 88 22.34 -1.01 28.25
C VAL A 88 23.33 -0.72 27.15
N VAL A 89 24.18 0.28 27.36
CA VAL A 89 25.23 0.68 26.40
C VAL A 89 26.60 0.27 26.90
N LYS A 90 27.33 -0.50 26.09
CA LYS A 90 28.71 -0.92 26.37
C LYS A 90 29.63 -0.47 25.25
N GLU A 91 30.55 0.43 25.57
CA GLU A 91 31.62 0.85 24.66
C GLU A 91 32.93 0.15 25.03
N THR A 92 33.64 -0.33 24.01
CA THR A 92 35.02 -0.80 24.09
C THR A 92 35.90 -0.01 23.11
N ASP A 93 37.19 -0.35 23.05
CA ASP A 93 38.10 0.24 22.07
C ASP A 93 37.69 -0.05 20.62
N THR A 94 37.02 -1.18 20.38
CA THR A 94 36.69 -1.66 19.03
C THR A 94 35.22 -1.55 18.66
N GLN A 95 34.30 -1.56 19.63
CA GLN A 95 32.87 -1.66 19.36
C GLN A 95 32.00 -0.87 20.35
N ILE A 96 30.76 -0.62 19.96
CA ILE A 96 29.69 -0.11 20.82
C ILE A 96 28.51 -1.07 20.71
N GLU A 97 27.98 -1.55 21.83
CA GLU A 97 26.79 -2.39 21.88
C GLU A 97 25.66 -1.65 22.60
N PHE A 98 24.47 -1.67 21.99
CA PHE A 98 23.22 -1.18 22.55
C PHE A 98 22.29 -2.38 22.76
N THR A 99 21.92 -2.67 23.99
CA THR A 99 21.13 -3.86 24.34
C THR A 99 19.82 -3.48 25.03
N THR A 100 18.75 -4.09 24.55
CA THR A 100 17.42 -4.14 25.17
C THR A 100 17.10 -5.59 25.56
N ASP A 101 15.91 -5.85 26.08
CA ASP A 101 15.40 -7.23 26.28
C ASP A 101 15.05 -7.94 24.95
N ARG A 102 14.85 -7.20 23.85
CA ARG A 102 14.45 -7.74 22.54
C ARG A 102 15.55 -7.77 21.50
N VAL A 103 16.51 -6.84 21.55
CA VAL A 103 17.55 -6.72 20.54
C VAL A 103 18.91 -6.36 21.13
N THR A 104 19.97 -6.70 20.41
CA THR A 104 21.27 -6.07 20.56
C THR A 104 21.73 -5.52 19.22
N LEU A 105 21.94 -4.21 19.16
CA LEU A 105 22.58 -3.54 18.03
C LEU A 105 24.05 -3.32 18.37
N ARG A 106 24.95 -3.90 17.59
CA ARG A 106 26.39 -3.69 17.71
C ARG A 106 26.89 -2.81 16.57
N LEU A 107 27.79 -1.89 16.88
CA LEU A 107 28.53 -1.08 15.91
C LEU A 107 30.04 -1.35 16.03
N GLN A 108 30.69 -1.65 14.91
CA GLN A 108 32.15 -1.70 14.82
C GLN A 108 32.73 -0.28 14.62
N LYS A 109 33.61 0.18 15.50
CA LYS A 109 34.09 1.58 15.51
C LYS A 109 35.01 1.91 14.33
N LYS A 110 35.72 0.93 13.77
CA LYS A 110 36.73 1.15 12.71
C LYS A 110 36.11 1.63 11.40
N ASP A 111 34.98 1.05 11.02
CA ASP A 111 34.35 1.20 9.71
C ASP A 111 32.84 1.45 9.81
N CYS A 112 32.31 1.60 11.02
CA CYS A 112 30.90 1.84 11.31
C CYS A 112 29.94 0.77 10.78
N LEU A 113 30.34 -0.50 10.78
CA LEU A 113 29.44 -1.62 10.44
C LEU A 113 28.47 -1.93 11.59
N PHE A 114 27.18 -1.95 11.29
CA PHE A 114 26.13 -2.39 12.20
C PHE A 114 25.84 -3.90 12.09
N GLU A 115 25.61 -4.54 13.23
CA GLU A 115 25.12 -5.92 13.35
C GLU A 115 23.92 -5.93 14.29
N LEU A 116 22.80 -6.50 13.84
CA LEU A 116 21.59 -6.66 14.65
C LEU A 116 21.41 -8.11 15.08
N TYR A 117 21.16 -8.29 16.36
CA TYR A 117 20.87 -9.56 17.00
C TYR A 117 19.51 -9.51 17.71
N ASP A 118 18.83 -10.65 17.76
CA ASP A 118 17.62 -10.83 18.58
C ASP A 118 17.95 -10.97 20.08
N GLY A 119 16.91 -11.15 20.90
CA GLY A 119 17.04 -11.32 22.35
C GLY A 119 17.77 -12.61 22.75
N GLN A 120 17.84 -13.59 21.85
CA GLN A 120 18.57 -14.85 22.01
C GLN A 120 20.03 -14.74 21.55
N ARG A 121 20.44 -13.57 21.03
CA ARG A 121 21.76 -13.29 20.44
C ARG A 121 22.04 -14.02 19.13
N GLU A 122 21.00 -14.46 18.44
CA GLU A 122 21.12 -14.92 17.06
C GLU A 122 21.14 -13.72 16.11
N ALA A 123 21.96 -13.80 15.05
CA ALA A 123 22.12 -12.69 14.12
C ALA A 123 20.88 -12.56 13.21
N ILE A 124 20.22 -11.40 13.28
CA ILE A 124 19.14 -11.04 12.35
C ILE A 124 19.77 -10.63 11.01
N TRP A 125 20.63 -9.61 11.04
CA TRP A 125 21.41 -9.16 9.90
C TRP A 125 22.73 -8.50 10.32
N LYS A 126 23.66 -8.44 9.38
CA LYS A 126 24.93 -7.73 9.49
C LYS A 126 25.14 -6.86 8.26
N GLU A 127 25.62 -5.64 8.44
CA GLU A 127 26.16 -4.88 7.33
C GLU A 127 27.43 -5.56 6.79
N LEU A 128 27.49 -5.77 5.48
CA LEU A 128 28.65 -6.37 4.82
C LEU A 128 29.64 -5.32 4.31
N LYS A 129 29.17 -4.07 4.22
CA LYS A 129 29.95 -2.88 3.87
C LYS A 129 29.40 -1.69 4.64
N PRO A 130 30.23 -0.68 4.94
CA PRO A 130 29.75 0.57 5.53
C PRO A 130 28.65 1.17 4.67
N LEU A 131 27.75 1.93 5.31
CA LEU A 131 26.74 2.72 4.61
C LEU A 131 27.40 3.56 3.50
N GLU A 132 26.85 3.48 2.30
CA GLU A 132 27.24 4.35 1.19
C GLU A 132 26.40 5.63 1.28
N LEU A 133 27.04 6.80 1.32
CA LEU A 133 26.42 8.12 1.39
C LEU A 133 26.90 8.95 0.18
N GLY A 134 26.02 9.21 -0.78
CA GLY A 134 26.39 9.95 -2.01
C GLY A 134 25.16 10.57 -2.67
N ASP A 135 25.14 10.59 -4.00
CA ASP A 135 23.90 10.94 -4.74
C ASP A 135 22.79 9.88 -4.53
N THR A 136 23.21 8.68 -4.12
CA THR A 136 22.38 7.57 -3.65
C THR A 136 22.94 7.13 -2.29
N THR A 137 22.06 6.74 -1.38
CA THR A 137 22.45 5.99 -0.19
C THR A 137 22.17 4.50 -0.37
N ALA A 138 23.07 3.66 0.14
CA ALA A 138 22.91 2.21 0.11
C ALA A 138 23.25 1.57 1.45
N GLN A 139 22.42 0.60 1.84
CA GLN A 139 22.75 -0.35 2.90
C GLN A 139 22.87 -1.73 2.28
N ILE A 140 23.92 -2.47 2.63
CA ILE A 140 24.16 -3.83 2.15
C ILE A 140 24.14 -4.77 3.35
N LEU A 141 23.09 -5.59 3.45
CA LEU A 141 22.88 -6.50 4.57
C LEU A 141 23.17 -7.94 4.16
N SER A 142 23.65 -8.74 5.10
CA SER A 142 23.73 -10.20 4.98
C SER A 142 22.34 -10.81 4.81
N THR A 143 22.22 -11.82 3.96
CA THR A 143 20.99 -12.63 3.82
C THR A 143 21.35 -14.12 3.75
N GLY A 144 20.37 -14.99 3.97
CA GLY A 144 20.50 -16.43 3.76
C GLY A 144 19.66 -16.92 2.58
N VAL A 145 19.89 -18.15 2.12
CA VAL A 145 19.03 -18.79 1.11
C VAL A 145 17.60 -18.98 1.62
N ASP A 146 17.44 -19.22 2.92
CA ASP A 146 16.16 -19.38 3.63
C ASP A 146 15.67 -18.07 4.25
N GLU A 147 16.04 -16.91 3.69
CA GLU A 147 15.49 -15.61 4.11
C GLU A 147 14.72 -14.96 2.96
N PHE A 148 13.42 -14.77 3.18
CA PHE A 148 12.47 -14.18 2.25
C PHE A 148 12.05 -12.78 2.67
N TYR A 149 11.64 -11.99 1.67
CA TYR A 149 11.35 -10.56 1.80
C TYR A 149 9.98 -10.22 1.24
N TYR A 150 9.29 -9.31 1.91
CA TYR A 150 7.91 -8.91 1.62
C TYR A 150 7.78 -7.39 1.75
N GLY A 151 6.70 -6.82 1.21
CA GLY A 151 6.43 -5.39 1.29
C GLY A 151 6.74 -4.66 -0.03
N GLY A 152 7.27 -3.45 0.04
CA GLY A 152 7.56 -2.59 -1.11
C GLY A 152 6.37 -1.76 -1.59
N GLY A 153 5.24 -1.82 -0.87
CA GLY A 153 3.96 -1.28 -1.31
C GLY A 153 3.23 -2.25 -2.22
N GLN A 154 2.40 -1.71 -3.09
CA GLN A 154 1.67 -2.47 -4.07
C GLN A 154 2.55 -2.74 -5.30
N GLN A 155 3.15 -3.93 -5.34
CA GLN A 155 4.03 -4.43 -6.40
C GLN A 155 3.21 -5.39 -7.29
N ASN A 156 2.73 -4.94 -8.44
CA ASN A 156 1.72 -5.69 -9.19
C ASN A 156 2.27 -7.05 -9.66
N GLY A 157 1.61 -8.13 -9.24
CA GLY A 157 2.00 -9.51 -9.56
C GLY A 157 2.87 -10.22 -8.52
N TYR A 158 3.32 -9.53 -7.47
CA TYR A 158 4.31 -10.08 -6.54
C TYR A 158 3.97 -9.75 -5.08
N PHE A 159 4.22 -10.73 -4.19
CA PHE A 159 4.16 -10.50 -2.73
C PHE A 159 5.46 -10.90 -2.01
N SER A 160 6.17 -11.92 -2.54
CA SER A 160 7.45 -12.42 -2.04
C SER A 160 8.56 -12.06 -3.03
N HIS A 161 9.64 -11.48 -2.53
CA HIS A 161 10.65 -10.80 -3.34
C HIS A 161 12.03 -11.50 -3.34
N LYS A 162 12.18 -12.65 -2.68
CA LYS A 162 13.44 -13.40 -2.73
C LYS A 162 13.80 -13.75 -4.18
N GLY A 163 15.01 -13.43 -4.60
CA GLY A 163 15.46 -13.65 -5.98
C GLY A 163 15.02 -12.58 -6.96
N THR A 164 14.33 -11.52 -6.51
CA THR A 164 13.87 -10.43 -7.37
C THR A 164 14.49 -9.09 -6.99
N ARG A 165 14.30 -8.10 -7.86
CA ARG A 165 14.65 -6.70 -7.63
C ARG A 165 13.39 -5.88 -7.82
N ILE A 166 13.03 -5.07 -6.82
CA ILE A 166 11.84 -4.22 -6.86
C ILE A 166 12.23 -2.75 -6.89
N ASP A 167 11.50 -1.96 -7.68
CA ASP A 167 11.63 -0.51 -7.69
C ASP A 167 10.65 0.09 -6.66
N ILE A 168 11.15 1.04 -5.86
CA ILE A 168 10.36 1.80 -4.88
C ILE A 168 10.12 3.19 -5.46
N LYS A 169 9.26 3.25 -6.47
CA LYS A 169 8.88 4.47 -7.19
C LYS A 169 7.52 4.29 -7.84
N ALA A 170 6.79 5.38 -8.04
CA ALA A 170 5.61 5.35 -8.91
C ALA A 170 6.08 5.37 -10.37
N ASP A 171 5.46 4.57 -11.23
CA ASP A 171 5.87 4.42 -12.64
C ASP A 171 4.75 4.65 -13.65
N GLY A 172 3.50 4.82 -13.20
CA GLY A 172 2.32 4.94 -14.07
C GLY A 172 1.99 3.67 -14.84
N ASN A 173 2.63 2.53 -14.53
CA ASN A 173 2.27 1.24 -15.07
C ASN A 173 1.26 0.57 -14.14
N TRP A 174 0.06 0.36 -14.65
CA TRP A 174 -1.02 -0.27 -13.90
C TRP A 174 -1.05 -1.80 -14.06
N ASN A 175 -0.25 -2.37 -14.97
CA ASN A 175 -0.27 -3.79 -15.28
C ASN A 175 0.68 -4.60 -14.36
N GLU A 176 0.82 -5.90 -14.62
CA GLU A 176 1.80 -6.78 -13.99
C GLU A 176 3.22 -6.17 -14.09
N GLY A 177 3.98 -6.23 -12.99
CA GLY A 177 5.29 -5.59 -12.86
C GLY A 177 5.26 -4.07 -12.62
N GLY A 178 4.07 -3.46 -12.54
CA GLY A 178 3.88 -2.05 -12.22
C GLY A 178 3.85 -1.73 -10.72
N HIS A 179 3.96 -0.43 -10.38
CA HIS A 179 4.13 0.05 -9.01
C HIS A 179 3.11 1.17 -8.68
N PRO A 180 1.80 0.88 -8.66
CA PRO A 180 0.77 1.90 -8.50
C PRO A 180 0.78 2.58 -7.13
N ASN A 181 1.20 1.90 -6.06
CA ASN A 181 1.21 2.44 -4.69
C ASN A 181 2.47 1.97 -3.94
N PRO A 182 3.67 2.42 -4.33
CA PRO A 182 4.92 1.97 -3.72
C PRO A 182 5.01 2.41 -2.25
N ALA A 183 5.80 1.70 -1.45
CA ALA A 183 6.13 2.11 -0.09
C ALA A 183 7.58 1.73 0.25
N PRO A 184 8.38 2.62 0.85
CA PRO A 184 9.76 2.36 1.24
C PRO A 184 9.84 1.53 2.53
N PHE A 185 9.05 0.46 2.61
CA PHE A 185 8.95 -0.44 3.74
C PHE A 185 9.03 -1.88 3.25
N TYR A 186 9.87 -2.69 3.89
CA TYR A 186 9.92 -4.13 3.65
C TYR A 186 10.00 -4.89 4.98
N MET A 187 9.65 -6.17 4.94
CA MET A 187 9.81 -7.12 6.04
C MET A 187 10.62 -8.33 5.59
N SER A 188 11.29 -8.97 6.54
CA SER A 188 12.00 -10.23 6.37
C SER A 188 11.36 -11.32 7.22
N SER A 189 11.36 -12.54 6.69
CA SER A 189 11.06 -13.79 7.42
C SER A 189 11.89 -14.00 8.70
N LYS A 190 13.02 -13.27 8.87
CA LYS A 190 13.82 -13.27 10.11
C LYS A 190 13.25 -12.40 11.24
N GLY A 191 12.03 -11.88 11.12
CA GLY A 191 11.38 -11.16 12.21
C GLY A 191 11.81 -9.69 12.32
N TYR A 192 12.07 -9.02 11.19
CA TYR A 192 12.29 -7.58 11.18
C TYR A 192 11.66 -6.89 9.97
N GLY A 193 11.29 -5.63 10.14
CA GLY A 193 10.89 -4.72 9.07
C GLY A 193 11.71 -3.44 9.09
N VAL A 194 11.85 -2.82 7.93
CA VAL A 194 12.63 -1.59 7.75
C VAL A 194 11.82 -0.58 6.96
N LEU A 195 11.62 0.61 7.54
CA LEU A 195 11.11 1.78 6.83
C LEU A 195 12.28 2.70 6.49
N ARG A 196 12.52 2.96 5.20
CA ARG A 196 13.37 4.08 4.78
C ARG A 196 12.54 5.36 4.86
N ASN A 197 12.88 6.23 5.81
CA ASN A 197 12.11 7.44 6.08
C ASN A 197 12.52 8.56 5.11
N THR A 198 12.05 8.43 3.87
CA THR A 198 12.41 9.31 2.75
C THR A 198 11.28 9.40 1.74
N PHE A 199 11.17 10.55 1.08
CA PHE A 199 10.33 10.69 -0.12
C PHE A 199 11.09 10.48 -1.43
N SER A 200 12.38 10.17 -1.38
CA SER A 200 13.14 9.85 -2.58
C SER A 200 12.87 8.43 -3.07
N THR A 201 12.91 8.23 -4.39
CA THR A 201 12.77 6.91 -5.02
C THR A 201 13.91 5.98 -4.65
N GLY A 202 13.62 4.68 -4.61
CA GLY A 202 14.59 3.65 -4.25
C GLY A 202 14.49 2.38 -5.07
N VAL A 203 15.35 1.44 -4.71
CA VAL A 203 15.46 0.10 -5.30
C VAL A 203 15.87 -0.87 -4.20
N TYR A 204 15.16 -1.99 -4.06
CA TYR A 204 15.56 -3.09 -3.19
C TYR A 204 15.93 -4.31 -4.04
N ASP A 205 17.19 -4.74 -3.93
CA ASP A 205 17.73 -5.88 -4.64
C ASP A 205 17.89 -7.07 -3.68
N PHE A 206 17.04 -8.08 -3.90
CA PHE A 206 17.00 -9.33 -3.15
C PHE A 206 17.45 -10.53 -3.99
N THR A 207 18.15 -10.28 -5.11
CA THR A 207 18.52 -11.32 -6.09
C THR A 207 19.65 -12.24 -5.63
N ARG A 208 20.46 -11.83 -4.65
CA ARG A 208 21.63 -12.58 -4.20
C ARG A 208 21.34 -13.41 -2.95
N ASN A 209 22.14 -14.45 -2.76
CA ASN A 209 21.98 -15.41 -1.66
C ASN A 209 22.74 -15.06 -0.39
N GLU A 210 23.70 -14.14 -0.46
CA GLU A 210 24.56 -13.77 0.67
C GLU A 210 24.43 -12.29 1.05
N SER A 211 23.96 -11.45 0.12
CA SER A 211 23.71 -10.03 0.39
C SER A 211 22.40 -9.53 -0.22
N ILE A 212 21.83 -8.49 0.39
CA ILE A 212 20.79 -7.65 -0.21
C ILE A 212 21.29 -6.21 -0.28
N ARG A 213 20.81 -5.44 -1.26
CA ARG A 213 21.21 -4.04 -1.43
C ARG A 213 19.97 -3.15 -1.47
N LEU A 214 19.89 -2.18 -0.55
CA LEU A 214 18.71 -1.34 -0.32
C LEU A 214 19.09 0.12 -0.53
N GLU A 215 18.57 0.73 -1.60
CA GLU A 215 19.04 2.03 -2.10
C GLU A 215 17.94 3.08 -2.21
N HIS A 216 18.28 4.34 -1.95
CA HIS A 216 17.43 5.51 -2.24
C HIS A 216 18.26 6.68 -2.78
N LYS A 217 17.69 7.45 -3.71
CA LYS A 217 18.37 8.59 -4.37
C LYS A 217 18.42 9.83 -3.48
N GLU A 218 19.16 9.75 -2.39
CA GLU A 218 19.41 10.86 -1.49
C GLU A 218 20.80 10.74 -0.86
N ASN A 219 21.23 11.76 -0.12
CA ASN A 219 22.57 11.85 0.46
C ASN A 219 22.63 11.63 1.97
N ARG A 220 21.50 11.29 2.60
CA ARG A 220 21.41 10.89 4.01
C ARG A 220 20.79 9.49 4.10
N PHE A 221 21.22 8.72 5.08
CA PHE A 221 20.57 7.49 5.44
C PHE A 221 19.66 7.75 6.64
N ASP A 222 18.40 7.34 6.56
CA ASP A 222 17.43 7.46 7.65
C ASP A 222 16.47 6.27 7.61
N ALA A 223 16.67 5.32 8.51
CA ALA A 223 15.90 4.07 8.54
C ALA A 223 15.42 3.76 9.96
N TYR A 224 14.14 3.38 10.05
CA TYR A 224 13.55 2.74 11.22
C TYR A 224 13.61 1.24 11.06
N TYR A 225 13.91 0.55 12.15
CA TYR A 225 13.94 -0.89 12.25
C TYR A 225 12.90 -1.31 13.29
N PHE A 226 12.03 -2.23 12.89
CA PHE A 226 10.97 -2.79 13.73
C PHE A 226 11.23 -4.29 13.85
N VAL A 227 11.53 -4.77 15.05
CA VAL A 227 11.82 -6.19 15.30
C VAL A 227 10.61 -6.84 15.94
N GLY A 228 10.22 -8.03 15.48
CA GLY A 228 9.04 -8.71 15.97
C GLY A 228 9.12 -10.21 15.75
N ASP A 229 8.52 -10.96 16.67
CA ASP A 229 8.37 -12.42 16.59
C ASP A 229 7.39 -12.88 15.50
N SER A 230 6.66 -11.93 14.89
CA SER A 230 5.63 -12.18 13.90
C SER A 230 5.48 -11.00 12.94
N PHE A 231 4.98 -11.25 11.73
CA PHE A 231 4.64 -10.19 10.78
C PHE A 231 3.59 -9.22 11.33
N ASN A 232 2.64 -9.73 12.14
CA ASN A 232 1.66 -8.90 12.83
C ASN A 232 2.34 -7.89 13.77
N ARG A 233 3.32 -8.32 14.58
CA ARG A 233 4.06 -7.41 15.45
C ARG A 233 4.84 -6.36 14.65
N ILE A 234 5.47 -6.75 13.55
CA ILE A 234 6.25 -5.82 12.71
C ILE A 234 5.34 -4.74 12.10
N ILE A 235 4.19 -5.13 11.54
CA ILE A 235 3.21 -4.19 10.98
C ILE A 235 2.57 -3.33 12.06
N ASP A 236 2.31 -3.90 13.23
CA ASP A 236 1.84 -3.16 14.40
C ASP A 236 2.81 -2.03 14.75
N LEU A 237 4.09 -2.35 14.95
CA LEU A 237 5.12 -1.36 15.23
C LEU A 237 5.22 -0.33 14.10
N TYR A 238 5.29 -0.76 12.84
CA TYR A 238 5.37 0.15 11.69
C TYR A 238 4.21 1.14 11.61
N THR A 239 2.98 0.67 11.85
CA THR A 239 1.77 1.51 11.76
C THR A 239 1.52 2.36 13.00
N GLN A 240 2.13 2.06 14.15
CA GLN A 240 2.16 3.00 15.29
C GLN A 240 2.90 4.30 14.94
N PHE A 241 3.95 4.21 14.10
CA PHE A 241 4.74 5.36 13.68
C PHE A 241 4.16 6.06 12.45
N THR A 242 3.73 5.27 11.45
CA THR A 242 3.21 5.81 10.18
C THR A 242 1.71 6.07 10.20
N GLY A 243 1.00 5.72 11.27
CA GLY A 243 -0.44 5.86 11.39
C GLY A 243 -1.19 4.57 11.08
N ARG A 244 -2.19 4.26 11.90
CA ARG A 244 -3.06 3.10 11.72
C ARG A 244 -3.87 3.21 10.45
N PRO A 245 -4.14 2.10 9.74
CA PRO A 245 -5.13 2.07 8.67
C PRO A 245 -6.44 2.71 9.09
N ASN A 246 -7.02 3.54 8.20
CA ASN A 246 -8.30 4.18 8.47
C ASN A 246 -9.39 3.13 8.74
N PHE A 247 -10.22 3.34 9.77
CA PHE A 247 -11.32 2.44 10.05
C PHE A 247 -12.49 2.76 9.10
N VAL A 248 -12.56 2.06 7.97
CA VAL A 248 -13.59 2.33 6.96
C VAL A 248 -15.02 2.17 7.52
N PRO A 249 -15.99 2.97 7.02
CA PRO A 249 -17.38 2.76 7.39
C PRO A 249 -17.90 1.43 6.82
N ILE A 250 -18.84 0.78 7.51
CA ILE A 250 -19.28 -0.58 7.15
C ILE A 250 -19.86 -0.68 5.72
N TRP A 251 -20.55 0.38 5.25
CA TRP A 251 -21.12 0.45 3.91
C TRP A 251 -20.05 0.48 2.80
N ALA A 252 -18.81 0.89 3.12
CA ALA A 252 -17.71 0.90 2.15
C ALA A 252 -17.26 -0.50 1.75
N MET A 253 -17.65 -1.52 2.53
CA MET A 253 -17.39 -2.92 2.22
C MET A 253 -18.39 -3.48 1.21
N GLU A 254 -19.47 -2.78 0.88
CA GLU A 254 -20.39 -3.20 -0.17
C GLU A 254 -19.80 -2.89 -1.55
N LEU A 255 -20.34 -3.54 -2.59
CA LEU A 255 -19.95 -3.20 -3.96
C LEU A 255 -20.29 -1.74 -4.23
N GLY A 256 -19.27 -0.98 -4.64
CA GLY A 256 -19.45 0.34 -5.23
C GLY A 256 -19.50 0.30 -6.75
N GLU A 257 -20.05 1.34 -7.35
CA GLU A 257 -19.96 1.56 -8.80
C GLU A 257 -19.65 3.02 -9.10
N ALA A 258 -18.72 3.24 -10.04
CA ALA A 258 -18.31 4.56 -10.48
C ALA A 258 -18.61 4.73 -11.97
N ASP A 259 -19.14 5.88 -12.37
CA ASP A 259 -19.40 6.23 -13.77
C ASP A 259 -19.37 7.77 -13.95
N ALA A 260 -19.38 8.21 -15.20
CA ALA A 260 -19.42 9.60 -15.62
C ALA A 260 -20.80 9.96 -16.20
N TYR A 261 -21.75 10.40 -15.37
CA TYR A 261 -23.13 10.73 -15.79
C TYR A 261 -23.29 12.13 -16.41
N MET A 262 -22.23 12.65 -17.00
CA MET A 262 -22.25 13.89 -17.80
C MET A 262 -21.38 13.62 -19.02
N THR A 263 -21.84 12.69 -19.87
CA THR A 263 -21.11 12.18 -21.04
C THR A 263 -20.43 13.31 -21.81
N ARG A 264 -19.19 13.10 -22.25
CA ARG A 264 -18.37 14.10 -22.94
C ARG A 264 -18.05 13.72 -24.38
N ASP A 265 -17.85 14.74 -25.21
CA ASP A 265 -17.22 14.55 -26.51
C ASP A 265 -15.76 14.12 -26.32
N LYS A 266 -15.35 13.07 -27.04
CA LYS A 266 -14.01 12.49 -26.88
C LYS A 266 -12.88 13.46 -27.27
N LYS A 267 -13.14 14.40 -28.19
CA LYS A 267 -12.16 15.37 -28.70
C LYS A 267 -12.19 16.69 -27.94
N THR A 268 -13.36 17.31 -27.80
CA THR A 268 -13.47 18.64 -27.16
C THR A 268 -13.47 18.55 -25.65
N LYS A 269 -13.79 17.37 -25.09
CA LYS A 269 -14.04 17.14 -23.66
C LYS A 269 -15.23 17.93 -23.13
N GLU A 270 -16.02 18.61 -23.95
CA GLU A 270 -17.22 19.28 -23.46
C GLU A 270 -18.36 18.27 -23.22
N PRO A 271 -19.24 18.50 -22.23
CA PRO A 271 -20.42 17.67 -22.04
C PRO A 271 -21.29 17.66 -23.31
N LEU A 272 -21.72 16.47 -23.72
CA LEU A 272 -22.55 16.27 -24.90
C LEU A 272 -23.92 16.88 -24.69
N LYS A 273 -24.38 17.56 -25.73
CA LYS A 273 -25.73 18.12 -25.81
C LYS A 273 -26.44 17.60 -27.05
N ASP A 274 -27.75 17.39 -26.91
CA ASP A 274 -28.63 17.07 -28.03
C ASP A 274 -28.80 18.28 -28.98
N GLU A 275 -29.51 18.08 -30.09
CA GLU A 275 -29.77 19.14 -31.08
C GLU A 275 -30.58 20.32 -30.49
N GLN A 276 -31.26 20.10 -29.36
CA GLN A 276 -32.04 21.09 -28.64
C GLN A 276 -31.21 21.83 -27.56
N GLY A 277 -29.94 21.44 -27.37
CA GLY A 277 -29.02 22.05 -26.42
C GLY A 277 -29.13 21.53 -24.98
N ASN A 278 -29.93 20.49 -24.72
CA ASN A 278 -29.98 19.80 -23.42
C ASN A 278 -28.82 18.82 -23.32
N PHE A 279 -28.34 18.55 -22.11
CA PHE A 279 -27.33 17.50 -21.92
C PHE A 279 -27.90 16.14 -22.31
N VAL A 280 -27.12 15.36 -23.06
CA VAL A 280 -27.50 14.00 -23.49
C VAL A 280 -27.65 13.05 -22.31
N GLU A 281 -26.88 13.31 -21.26
CA GLU A 281 -26.89 12.56 -20.01
C GLU A 281 -26.61 13.55 -18.86
N ILE A 282 -27.33 13.38 -17.76
CA ILE A 282 -27.20 14.20 -16.54
C ILE A 282 -27.01 13.34 -15.30
N THR A 283 -26.44 13.93 -14.24
CA THR A 283 -26.16 13.22 -12.98
C THR A 283 -27.36 12.47 -12.39
N PRO A 284 -28.61 12.99 -12.41
CA PRO A 284 -29.80 12.24 -12.00
C PRO A 284 -30.06 10.93 -12.74
N ASP A 285 -29.54 10.74 -13.95
CA ASP A 285 -29.76 9.51 -14.71
C ASP A 285 -29.17 8.27 -14.02
N CYS A 286 -28.22 8.44 -13.10
CA CYS A 286 -27.67 7.36 -12.28
C CYS A 286 -28.73 6.66 -11.41
N ILE A 287 -29.81 7.36 -11.05
CA ILE A 287 -30.88 6.83 -10.20
C ILE A 287 -31.56 5.67 -10.93
N ASP A 288 -32.14 5.94 -12.10
CA ASP A 288 -32.93 4.95 -12.84
C ASP A 288 -32.03 3.92 -13.54
N ARG A 289 -30.87 4.36 -14.07
CA ARG A 289 -29.98 3.49 -14.86
C ARG A 289 -29.15 2.53 -14.03
N VAL A 290 -28.85 2.87 -12.78
CA VAL A 290 -27.96 2.08 -11.93
C VAL A 290 -28.61 1.76 -10.59
N ALA A 291 -28.96 2.76 -9.78
CA ALA A 291 -29.43 2.52 -8.41
C ALA A 291 -30.72 1.69 -8.35
N GLU A 292 -31.73 2.03 -9.16
CA GLU A 292 -32.96 1.25 -9.27
C GLU A 292 -32.72 -0.14 -9.86
N GLN A 293 -31.76 -0.28 -10.80
CA GLN A 293 -31.43 -1.58 -11.40
C GLN A 293 -30.81 -2.53 -10.38
N TYR A 294 -29.96 -2.06 -9.46
CA TYR A 294 -29.47 -2.86 -8.33
C TYR A 294 -30.63 -3.44 -7.52
N ARG A 295 -31.66 -2.63 -7.22
CA ARG A 295 -32.84 -3.07 -6.47
C ARG A 295 -33.71 -4.03 -7.27
N LYS A 296 -33.99 -3.71 -8.53
CA LYS A 296 -34.75 -4.58 -9.46
C LYS A 296 -34.11 -5.94 -9.66
N HIS A 297 -32.78 -5.99 -9.75
CA HIS A 297 -32.02 -7.22 -9.91
C HIS A 297 -31.69 -7.92 -8.59
N ASP A 298 -32.14 -7.40 -7.44
CA ASP A 298 -31.92 -7.98 -6.11
C ASP A 298 -30.41 -8.19 -5.82
N MET A 299 -29.61 -7.18 -6.16
CA MET A 299 -28.16 -7.17 -5.99
C MET A 299 -27.75 -6.16 -4.90
N PRO A 300 -26.94 -6.59 -3.91
CA PRO A 300 -26.32 -5.68 -2.95
C PRO A 300 -25.41 -4.66 -3.65
N GLY A 301 -25.46 -3.42 -3.18
CA GLY A 301 -24.63 -2.31 -3.63
C GLY A 301 -24.84 -1.14 -2.67
N GLY A 302 -23.73 -0.52 -2.24
CA GLY A 302 -23.74 0.40 -1.10
C GLY A 302 -23.33 1.83 -1.41
N TRP A 303 -22.64 2.09 -2.53
CA TRP A 303 -22.31 3.46 -2.91
C TRP A 303 -22.13 3.64 -4.42
N LEU A 304 -22.40 4.86 -4.90
CA LEU A 304 -22.19 5.26 -6.29
C LEU A 304 -21.31 6.50 -6.37
N LEU A 305 -20.33 6.50 -7.27
CA LEU A 305 -19.56 7.68 -7.63
C LEU A 305 -20.06 8.22 -8.98
N VAL A 306 -20.53 9.47 -8.99
CA VAL A 306 -21.44 9.95 -10.04
C VAL A 306 -20.81 10.95 -11.03
N ASN A 307 -19.49 11.11 -11.00
CA ASN A 307 -18.78 12.07 -11.85
C ASN A 307 -17.35 11.64 -12.21
N ASP A 308 -17.07 10.33 -12.37
CA ASP A 308 -15.70 9.83 -12.58
C ASP A 308 -15.12 10.27 -13.92
N GLY A 309 -14.37 11.37 -13.94
CA GLY A 309 -13.60 11.78 -15.10
C GLY A 309 -13.46 13.29 -15.27
N TYR A 310 -12.38 13.68 -15.96
CA TYR A 310 -12.03 15.07 -16.22
C TYR A 310 -13.21 15.90 -16.71
N GLY A 311 -13.50 16.94 -15.94
CA GLY A 311 -14.58 17.90 -16.13
C GLY A 311 -16.00 17.33 -16.19
N CYS A 312 -16.23 16.04 -15.91
CA CYS A 312 -17.57 15.45 -15.89
C CYS A 312 -18.54 16.34 -15.11
N GLY A 313 -18.10 16.79 -13.92
CA GLY A 313 -18.88 17.69 -13.08
C GLY A 313 -20.16 17.00 -12.58
N TYR A 314 -21.12 17.78 -12.13
CA TYR A 314 -22.40 17.24 -11.68
C TYR A 314 -23.49 18.32 -11.74
N VAL A 315 -24.74 17.88 -11.84
CA VAL A 315 -25.94 18.72 -11.72
C VAL A 315 -26.90 18.12 -10.71
N GLU A 316 -27.72 18.95 -10.07
CA GLU A 316 -28.76 18.51 -9.12
C GLU A 316 -28.25 17.61 -7.97
N LEU A 317 -26.99 17.81 -7.53
CA LEU A 317 -26.35 16.90 -6.56
C LEU A 317 -27.18 16.65 -5.28
N PRO A 318 -27.82 17.64 -4.62
CA PRO A 318 -28.66 17.35 -3.45
C PRO A 318 -29.84 16.41 -3.74
N ARG A 319 -30.45 16.50 -4.93
CA ARG A 319 -31.51 15.57 -5.37
C ARG A 319 -30.94 14.19 -5.60
N VAL A 320 -29.78 14.09 -6.26
CA VAL A 320 -29.09 12.82 -6.51
C VAL A 320 -28.76 12.14 -5.19
N VAL A 321 -28.12 12.84 -4.25
CA VAL A 321 -27.76 12.30 -2.94
C VAL A 321 -28.99 11.82 -2.18
N SER A 322 -30.06 12.62 -2.13
CA SER A 322 -31.30 12.22 -1.45
C SER A 322 -31.93 10.98 -2.08
N SER A 323 -32.03 10.94 -3.42
CA SER A 323 -32.68 9.83 -4.14
C SER A 323 -31.87 8.54 -4.03
N LEU A 324 -30.54 8.64 -4.09
CA LEU A 324 -29.65 7.50 -3.86
C LEU A 324 -29.75 7.00 -2.41
N ALA A 325 -29.84 7.90 -1.43
CA ALA A 325 -30.03 7.53 -0.03
C ALA A 325 -31.36 6.82 0.22
N ASP A 326 -32.46 7.23 -0.43
CA ASP A 326 -33.77 6.55 -0.35
C ASP A 326 -33.70 5.11 -0.90
N LEU A 327 -32.79 4.88 -1.86
CA LEU A 327 -32.48 3.55 -2.38
C LEU A 327 -31.41 2.83 -1.57
N GLY A 328 -30.83 3.43 -0.52
CA GLY A 328 -29.80 2.82 0.34
C GLY A 328 -28.37 2.91 -0.20
N PHE A 329 -28.06 3.90 -1.03
CA PHE A 329 -26.72 4.18 -1.53
C PHE A 329 -26.12 5.44 -0.89
N TYR A 330 -24.82 5.39 -0.64
CA TYR A 330 -24.01 6.58 -0.39
C TYR A 330 -23.48 7.17 -1.70
N THR A 331 -23.37 8.49 -1.77
CA THR A 331 -22.88 9.17 -2.98
C THR A 331 -21.44 9.62 -2.81
N GLY A 332 -20.64 9.39 -3.86
CA GLY A 332 -19.25 9.81 -3.96
C GLY A 332 -18.96 10.70 -5.12
N LEU A 333 -17.81 11.38 -5.04
CA LEU A 333 -17.31 12.22 -6.12
C LEU A 333 -15.84 11.93 -6.46
N TRP A 334 -15.54 11.90 -7.74
CA TRP A 334 -14.19 12.02 -8.24
C TRP A 334 -13.70 13.45 -8.09
N THR A 335 -12.47 13.61 -7.60
CA THR A 335 -11.89 14.89 -7.18
C THR A 335 -10.59 15.15 -7.93
N GLU A 336 -10.63 16.10 -8.87
CA GLU A 336 -9.54 16.37 -9.82
C GLU A 336 -8.34 17.08 -9.21
N LYS A 337 -8.51 18.31 -8.71
CA LYS A 337 -7.44 19.16 -8.17
C LYS A 337 -8.02 20.12 -7.14
N GLY A 338 -8.13 19.64 -5.90
CA GLY A 338 -8.50 20.46 -4.75
C GLY A 338 -9.95 20.32 -4.29
N LEU A 339 -10.25 21.03 -3.21
CA LEU A 339 -11.38 20.75 -2.32
C LEU A 339 -12.27 21.97 -2.08
N ALA A 340 -12.25 22.94 -3.00
CA ALA A 340 -12.92 24.24 -2.82
C ALA A 340 -14.43 24.11 -2.60
N LYS A 341 -15.06 23.07 -3.15
CA LYS A 341 -16.50 22.81 -3.02
C LYS A 341 -16.84 21.83 -1.92
N THR A 342 -15.85 21.21 -1.28
CA THR A 342 -16.07 20.03 -0.43
C THR A 342 -16.91 20.34 0.81
N ALA A 343 -16.79 21.56 1.38
CA ALA A 343 -17.67 21.99 2.46
C ALA A 343 -19.16 21.94 2.07
N TRP A 344 -19.49 22.35 0.84
CA TRP A 344 -20.86 22.26 0.31
C TRP A 344 -21.19 20.83 -0.15
N GLU A 345 -20.31 20.16 -0.90
CA GLU A 345 -20.54 18.80 -1.43
C GLU A 345 -20.82 17.80 -0.30
N VAL A 346 -20.06 17.87 0.79
CA VAL A 346 -20.14 16.93 1.92
C VAL A 346 -21.15 17.43 2.96
N GLY A 347 -21.03 18.69 3.38
CA GLY A 347 -21.81 19.26 4.48
C GLY A 347 -23.24 19.64 4.11
N THR A 348 -23.48 20.03 2.85
CA THR A 348 -24.82 20.46 2.39
C THR A 348 -25.44 19.46 1.43
N ALA A 349 -24.73 19.04 0.38
CA ALA A 349 -25.27 18.11 -0.61
C ALA A 349 -25.31 16.67 -0.08
N GLY A 350 -24.35 16.29 0.78
CA GLY A 350 -24.39 15.03 1.54
C GLY A 350 -23.53 13.89 0.97
N THR A 351 -22.51 14.18 0.15
CA THR A 351 -21.57 13.15 -0.33
C THR A 351 -20.72 12.58 0.81
N ARG A 352 -20.22 11.35 0.67
CA ARG A 352 -19.54 10.60 1.74
C ARG A 352 -18.23 9.92 1.35
N LEU A 353 -17.81 10.03 0.09
CA LEU A 353 -16.53 9.49 -0.36
C LEU A 353 -15.93 10.29 -1.51
N GLN A 354 -14.61 10.18 -1.64
CA GLN A 354 -13.84 10.81 -2.70
C GLN A 354 -12.98 9.77 -3.43
N LYS A 355 -12.90 9.86 -4.76
CA LYS A 355 -11.86 9.17 -5.55
C LYS A 355 -10.88 10.21 -6.08
N LEU A 356 -9.62 10.08 -5.69
CA LEU A 356 -8.60 11.05 -6.08
C LEU A 356 -8.08 10.74 -7.47
N ASP A 357 -8.06 11.77 -8.29
CA ASP A 357 -7.58 11.69 -9.65
C ASP A 357 -6.05 11.53 -9.73
N VAL A 358 -5.59 10.88 -10.80
CA VAL A 358 -4.18 10.81 -11.20
C VAL A 358 -3.60 12.20 -11.52
N ALA A 359 -4.37 13.19 -11.98
CA ALA A 359 -3.80 14.55 -12.10
C ALA A 359 -3.62 15.24 -10.75
N TRP A 360 -4.25 14.76 -9.67
CA TRP A 360 -3.90 15.17 -8.32
C TRP A 360 -2.75 14.34 -7.77
N THR A 361 -2.88 13.02 -7.73
CA THR A 361 -1.89 12.17 -7.06
C THR A 361 -0.65 11.90 -7.90
N GLY A 362 -0.69 12.23 -9.19
CA GLY A 362 0.32 12.04 -10.25
C GLY A 362 1.77 12.43 -9.96
N PRO A 363 2.02 13.50 -9.18
CA PRO A 363 3.38 13.80 -8.73
C PRO A 363 3.94 12.80 -7.70
N ALA A 364 3.10 11.90 -7.16
CA ALA A 364 3.40 10.83 -6.20
C ALA A 364 4.00 11.32 -4.87
N TYR A 365 4.53 10.37 -4.08
CA TYR A 365 5.34 10.62 -2.87
C TYR A 365 4.65 11.54 -1.85
N GLN A 366 5.33 12.58 -1.35
CA GLN A 366 4.76 13.52 -0.38
C GLN A 366 3.54 14.25 -0.94
N PHE A 367 3.53 14.56 -2.23
CA PHE A 367 2.43 15.29 -2.87
C PHE A 367 1.14 14.47 -2.83
N SER A 368 1.21 13.19 -3.23
CA SER A 368 0.08 12.27 -3.14
C SER A 368 -0.33 12.06 -1.68
N LEU A 369 0.62 11.85 -0.76
CA LEU A 369 0.31 11.68 0.66
C LEU A 369 -0.41 12.90 1.26
N ASP A 370 -0.04 14.12 0.85
CA ASP A 370 -0.68 15.37 1.25
C ASP A 370 -2.07 15.54 0.62
N ALA A 371 -2.26 15.16 -0.65
CA ALA A 371 -3.56 15.13 -1.30
C ALA A 371 -4.54 14.19 -0.56
N ASN A 372 -4.06 12.99 -0.21
CA ASN A 372 -4.81 12.01 0.57
C ASN A 372 -5.18 12.54 1.96
N LYS A 373 -4.24 13.19 2.66
CA LYS A 373 -4.50 13.84 3.95
C LYS A 373 -5.61 14.89 3.82
N GLN A 374 -5.46 15.83 2.87
CA GLN A 374 -6.41 16.92 2.67
C GLN A 374 -7.82 16.40 2.34
N ALA A 375 -7.92 15.41 1.44
CA ALA A 375 -9.18 14.79 1.06
C ALA A 375 -9.86 14.13 2.27
N TRP A 376 -9.13 13.29 3.00
CA TRP A 376 -9.65 12.64 4.19
C TRP A 376 -10.10 13.64 5.27
N GLU A 377 -9.27 14.65 5.57
CA GLU A 377 -9.60 15.71 6.53
C GLU A 377 -10.85 16.49 6.11
N SER A 378 -11.02 16.75 4.81
CA SER A 378 -12.19 17.45 4.29
C SER A 378 -13.49 16.65 4.43
N LEU A 379 -13.44 15.32 4.31
CA LEU A 379 -14.60 14.46 4.54
C LEU A 379 -15.01 14.45 6.02
N VAL A 380 -14.06 14.22 6.93
CA VAL A 380 -14.35 14.07 8.37
C VAL A 380 -14.63 15.39 9.08
N SER A 381 -14.17 16.52 8.54
CA SER A 381 -14.47 17.85 9.09
C SER A 381 -15.83 18.41 8.65
N ASN A 382 -16.37 17.91 7.53
CA ASN A 382 -17.66 18.35 6.99
C ASN A 382 -18.79 17.30 7.13
N SER A 383 -18.54 16.17 7.78
CA SER A 383 -19.55 15.14 8.06
C SER A 383 -19.34 14.48 9.41
N ASP A 384 -20.34 13.74 9.88
CA ASP A 384 -20.32 12.88 11.06
C ASP A 384 -19.87 11.44 10.73
N THR A 385 -19.32 11.21 9.53
CA THR A 385 -18.95 9.89 9.04
C THR A 385 -17.44 9.69 9.01
N ARG A 386 -17.01 8.42 8.98
CA ARG A 386 -15.60 8.07 8.77
C ARG A 386 -15.22 8.33 7.31
N GLY A 387 -14.03 8.88 7.08
CA GLY A 387 -13.55 9.17 5.72
C GLY A 387 -13.44 7.90 4.87
N PHE A 388 -13.76 8.01 3.58
CA PHE A 388 -13.57 6.95 2.59
C PHE A 388 -12.98 7.58 1.32
N VAL A 389 -11.70 7.32 1.07
CA VAL A 389 -10.94 7.95 -0.02
C VAL A 389 -10.25 6.88 -0.86
N TRP A 390 -10.52 6.84 -2.16
CA TRP A 390 -9.80 6.01 -3.12
C TRP A 390 -8.59 6.74 -3.66
N THR A 391 -7.47 6.05 -3.83
CA THR A 391 -6.22 6.68 -4.27
C THR A 391 -5.34 5.76 -5.11
N VAL A 392 -4.39 6.40 -5.80
CA VAL A 392 -3.24 5.79 -6.45
C VAL A 392 -2.02 6.63 -6.15
N GLN A 393 -0.85 6.09 -6.47
CA GLN A 393 0.45 6.73 -6.26
C GLN A 393 0.71 7.04 -4.79
N GLY A 394 0.28 6.13 -3.91
CA GLY A 394 0.53 6.23 -2.49
C GLY A 394 2.02 6.17 -2.12
N TRP A 395 2.27 6.33 -0.83
CA TRP A 395 3.58 6.16 -0.19
C TRP A 395 3.41 5.51 1.19
N ALA A 396 4.50 5.34 1.94
CA ALA A 396 4.39 4.96 3.36
C ALA A 396 3.53 5.99 4.12
N GLY A 397 2.48 5.53 4.79
CA GLY A 397 1.53 6.38 5.51
C GLY A 397 0.18 6.57 4.82
N THR A 398 0.02 6.22 3.54
CA THR A 398 -1.25 6.37 2.81
C THR A 398 -2.41 5.63 3.49
N GLN A 399 -2.14 4.49 4.13
CA GLN A 399 -3.16 3.63 4.76
C GLN A 399 -4.05 4.35 5.77
N ARG A 400 -3.53 5.41 6.43
CA ARG A 400 -4.27 6.14 7.46
C ARG A 400 -5.32 7.10 6.90
N TYR A 401 -5.30 7.35 5.60
CA TYR A 401 -6.22 8.25 4.92
C TYR A 401 -7.06 7.52 3.88
N SER A 402 -6.44 6.61 3.11
CA SER A 402 -7.02 6.18 1.84
C SER A 402 -6.86 4.68 1.58
N ILE A 403 -7.66 4.21 0.64
CA ILE A 403 -7.72 2.86 0.11
C ILE A 403 -6.99 2.85 -1.22
N CYS A 404 -6.05 1.92 -1.37
CA CYS A 404 -5.25 1.79 -2.59
C CYS A 404 -6.06 1.14 -3.71
N TRP A 405 -6.12 1.79 -4.86
CA TRP A 405 -6.58 1.20 -6.11
C TRP A 405 -5.39 0.95 -7.03
N THR A 406 -5.52 -0.01 -7.94
CA THR A 406 -4.41 -0.53 -8.74
C THR A 406 -4.10 0.21 -10.03
N GLY A 407 -4.92 1.17 -10.43
CA GLY A 407 -4.79 1.80 -11.75
C GLY A 407 -5.70 1.17 -12.81
N ASP A 408 -5.63 1.71 -14.03
CA ASP A 408 -6.51 1.34 -15.16
C ASP A 408 -5.98 0.11 -15.91
N GLN A 409 -6.76 -0.98 -15.96
CA GLN A 409 -6.40 -2.21 -16.69
C GLN A 409 -7.53 -2.80 -17.54
N TYR A 410 -7.16 -3.74 -18.42
CA TYR A 410 -8.10 -4.52 -19.23
C TYR A 410 -8.56 -5.79 -18.50
N GLY A 411 -9.87 -6.01 -18.49
CA GLY A 411 -10.51 -7.27 -18.08
C GLY A 411 -9.98 -8.46 -18.86
N SER A 412 -9.34 -9.38 -18.15
CA SER A 412 -8.68 -10.56 -18.69
C SER A 412 -8.42 -11.59 -17.58
N TRP A 413 -8.04 -12.80 -17.96
CA TRP A 413 -7.57 -13.80 -16.99
C TRP A 413 -6.27 -13.40 -16.31
N ASP A 414 -5.39 -12.73 -17.05
CA ASP A 414 -4.15 -12.20 -16.47
C ASP A 414 -4.44 -11.17 -15.38
N LEU A 415 -5.43 -10.28 -15.58
CA LEU A 415 -5.89 -9.35 -14.54
C LEU A 415 -6.17 -10.08 -13.22
N ILE A 416 -6.98 -11.14 -13.26
CA ILE A 416 -7.29 -11.93 -12.06
C ILE A 416 -6.01 -12.53 -11.47
N ARG A 417 -5.19 -13.17 -12.32
CA ARG A 417 -3.97 -13.87 -11.91
C ARG A 417 -3.00 -12.98 -11.14
N TYR A 418 -2.57 -11.85 -11.70
CA TYR A 418 -1.54 -11.04 -11.07
C TYR A 418 -2.08 -10.14 -9.95
N HIS A 419 -3.39 -9.91 -9.86
CA HIS A 419 -3.96 -9.10 -8.77
C HIS A 419 -4.05 -9.82 -7.43
N ILE A 420 -4.13 -11.15 -7.42
CA ILE A 420 -4.12 -11.93 -6.17
C ILE A 420 -2.84 -11.65 -5.34
N PRO A 421 -1.62 -11.86 -5.88
CA PRO A 421 -0.40 -11.52 -5.15
C PRO A 421 -0.22 -10.01 -4.94
N THR A 422 -0.77 -9.17 -5.82
CA THR A 422 -0.76 -7.71 -5.65
C THR A 422 -1.43 -7.27 -4.34
N LEU A 423 -2.62 -7.80 -4.06
CA LEU A 423 -3.37 -7.45 -2.85
C LEU A 423 -2.72 -8.04 -1.59
N ILE A 424 -2.14 -9.25 -1.70
CA ILE A 424 -1.34 -9.84 -0.61
C ILE A 424 -0.13 -8.94 -0.28
N GLY A 425 0.64 -8.54 -1.30
CA GLY A 425 1.81 -7.67 -1.15
C GLY A 425 1.48 -6.29 -0.58
N SER A 426 0.33 -5.72 -0.98
CA SER A 426 -0.20 -4.47 -0.43
C SER A 426 -0.48 -4.62 1.08
N GLY A 427 -1.15 -5.70 1.48
CA GLY A 427 -1.38 -6.01 2.89
C GLY A 427 -0.09 -6.16 3.70
N MET A 428 0.91 -6.86 3.15
CA MET A 428 2.26 -6.99 3.75
C MET A 428 3.07 -5.68 3.75
N SER A 429 2.53 -4.60 3.18
CA SER A 429 3.13 -3.26 3.18
C SER A 429 2.42 -2.29 4.13
N GLY A 430 1.50 -2.78 4.96
CA GLY A 430 0.66 -1.97 5.86
C GLY A 430 -0.47 -1.23 5.14
N GLN A 431 -0.67 -1.47 3.85
CA GLN A 431 -1.82 -0.99 3.08
C GLN A 431 -2.97 -1.99 3.21
N ALA A 432 -3.63 -1.99 4.37
CA ALA A 432 -4.62 -3.02 4.74
C ALA A 432 -5.83 -3.10 3.78
N TYR A 433 -6.11 -2.04 3.02
CA TYR A 433 -7.20 -1.97 2.05
C TYR A 433 -6.65 -1.68 0.66
N ALA A 434 -6.83 -2.64 -0.24
CA ALA A 434 -6.52 -2.50 -1.65
C ALA A 434 -7.50 -3.28 -2.54
N THR A 435 -7.73 -2.82 -3.76
CA THR A 435 -8.53 -3.54 -4.77
C THR A 435 -8.23 -3.06 -6.20
N THR A 436 -8.82 -3.74 -7.18
CA THR A 436 -8.91 -3.29 -8.58
C THR A 436 -10.36 -3.27 -9.06
N ASP A 437 -10.61 -2.58 -10.16
CA ASP A 437 -11.91 -2.54 -10.84
C ASP A 437 -12.37 -3.97 -11.15
N VAL A 438 -13.60 -4.32 -10.80
CA VAL A 438 -14.19 -5.60 -11.20
C VAL A 438 -14.17 -5.70 -12.73
N ASP A 439 -13.46 -6.72 -13.22
CA ASP A 439 -13.21 -7.01 -14.64
C ASP A 439 -12.44 -5.90 -15.39
N GLY A 440 -11.71 -5.04 -14.67
CA GLY A 440 -10.99 -3.91 -15.27
C GLY A 440 -11.92 -2.81 -15.82
N ILE A 441 -11.40 -1.59 -15.88
CA ILE A 441 -12.05 -0.45 -16.52
C ILE A 441 -12.28 -0.65 -18.03
N PHE A 442 -11.39 -1.39 -18.71
CA PHE A 442 -11.49 -1.67 -20.15
C PHE A 442 -11.77 -3.16 -20.43
N GLY A 443 -12.23 -3.47 -21.65
CA GLY A 443 -12.38 -4.87 -22.11
C GLY A 443 -13.34 -5.69 -21.24
N GLY A 444 -13.06 -6.98 -21.09
CA GLY A 444 -13.84 -7.89 -20.24
C GLY A 444 -14.67 -8.94 -20.97
N SER A 445 -15.22 -9.87 -20.19
CA SER A 445 -16.09 -10.96 -20.65
C SER A 445 -17.00 -11.44 -19.53
N ALA A 446 -18.06 -12.17 -19.86
CA ALA A 446 -18.95 -12.73 -18.85
C ALA A 446 -18.23 -13.69 -17.88
N GLU A 447 -17.27 -14.47 -18.38
CA GLU A 447 -16.49 -15.43 -17.58
C GLU A 447 -15.51 -14.70 -16.64
N THR A 448 -14.72 -13.76 -17.17
CA THR A 448 -13.74 -12.99 -16.38
C THR A 448 -14.42 -12.10 -15.35
N TYR A 449 -15.52 -11.42 -15.72
CA TYR A 449 -16.28 -10.60 -14.78
C TYR A 449 -16.79 -11.41 -13.60
N THR A 450 -17.39 -12.56 -13.89
CA THR A 450 -17.95 -13.43 -12.85
C THR A 450 -16.85 -13.95 -11.94
N ARG A 451 -15.73 -14.43 -12.49
CA ARG A 451 -14.62 -14.93 -11.67
C ARG A 451 -13.96 -13.83 -10.85
N ASP A 452 -13.79 -12.65 -11.43
CA ASP A 452 -13.17 -11.53 -10.75
C ASP A 452 -14.03 -11.00 -9.60
N LEU A 453 -15.36 -10.89 -9.82
CA LEU A 453 -16.31 -10.54 -8.76
C LEU A 453 -16.34 -11.58 -7.63
N GLN A 454 -16.30 -12.87 -7.97
CA GLN A 454 -16.34 -13.96 -6.98
C GLN A 454 -15.23 -13.84 -5.93
N TRP A 455 -13.97 -13.68 -6.34
CA TRP A 455 -12.87 -13.62 -5.38
C TRP A 455 -12.80 -12.27 -4.65
N LYS A 456 -13.17 -11.16 -5.31
CA LYS A 456 -13.28 -9.83 -4.68
C LYS A 456 -14.41 -9.71 -3.67
N CYS A 457 -15.43 -10.58 -3.74
CA CYS A 457 -16.38 -10.69 -2.65
C CYS A 457 -15.70 -11.09 -1.32
N PHE A 458 -14.53 -11.72 -1.38
CA PHE A 458 -13.68 -12.09 -0.24
C PHE A 458 -12.50 -11.13 0.01
N THR A 459 -12.54 -9.90 -0.53
CA THR A 459 -11.65 -8.80 -0.14
C THR A 459 -12.45 -7.76 0.67
N PRO A 460 -11.85 -6.91 1.52
CA PRO A 460 -12.62 -6.00 2.37
C PRO A 460 -13.39 -4.92 1.59
N VAL A 461 -12.88 -4.52 0.41
CA VAL A 461 -13.42 -3.45 -0.43
C VAL A 461 -13.36 -3.85 -1.90
N LEU A 462 -14.38 -3.47 -2.68
CA LEU A 462 -14.47 -3.74 -4.12
C LEU A 462 -15.37 -2.71 -4.79
N TYR A 463 -15.11 -2.41 -6.06
CA TYR A 463 -15.99 -1.59 -6.86
C TYR A 463 -15.86 -1.90 -8.35
N ALA A 464 -16.89 -1.54 -9.13
CA ALA A 464 -16.90 -1.61 -10.59
C ALA A 464 -16.74 -0.22 -11.20
N MET A 465 -15.98 -0.12 -12.29
CA MET A 465 -15.74 1.13 -13.02
C MET A 465 -16.44 1.08 -14.38
N ASN A 466 -17.44 1.94 -14.58
CA ASN A 466 -18.29 1.98 -15.77
C ASN A 466 -17.95 3.19 -16.66
N GLY A 467 -18.52 3.26 -17.86
CA GLY A 467 -18.40 4.42 -18.77
C GLY A 467 -17.16 4.43 -19.70
N TRP A 468 -16.18 3.57 -19.44
CA TRP A 468 -14.91 3.53 -20.19
C TRP A 468 -14.74 2.33 -21.12
N SER A 469 -15.66 1.35 -21.03
CA SER A 469 -15.76 0.20 -21.92
C SER A 469 -17.02 0.30 -22.78
N HIS A 470 -17.04 -0.39 -23.93
CA HIS A 470 -18.27 -0.62 -24.68
C HIS A 470 -19.25 -1.54 -23.93
N LEU A 471 -18.74 -2.29 -22.95
CA LEU A 471 -19.50 -3.17 -22.09
C LEU A 471 -19.85 -2.45 -20.79
N ASN A 472 -21.11 -2.54 -20.37
CA ASN A 472 -21.54 -2.08 -19.07
C ASN A 472 -20.91 -2.97 -17.97
N LYS A 473 -20.30 -2.35 -16.95
CA LYS A 473 -19.58 -3.03 -15.86
C LYS A 473 -20.43 -3.31 -14.61
N SER A 474 -21.74 -3.11 -14.67
CA SER A 474 -22.67 -3.50 -13.60
C SER A 474 -22.80 -5.03 -13.48
N PRO A 475 -23.08 -5.58 -12.27
CA PRO A 475 -23.09 -7.02 -12.03
C PRO A 475 -24.20 -7.82 -12.73
N TRP A 476 -25.20 -7.14 -13.31
CA TRP A 476 -26.29 -7.74 -14.08
C TRP A 476 -26.10 -7.69 -15.61
N SER A 477 -25.00 -7.09 -16.09
CA SER A 477 -24.76 -6.82 -17.52
C SER A 477 -24.69 -8.08 -18.39
N TYR A 478 -24.34 -9.22 -17.80
CA TYR A 478 -24.33 -10.51 -18.49
C TYR A 478 -25.59 -11.31 -18.14
N GLU A 479 -26.09 -12.08 -19.09
CA GLU A 479 -27.25 -12.96 -18.90
C GLU A 479 -26.90 -14.17 -18.01
N GLU A 480 -27.92 -15.00 -17.74
CA GLU A 480 -27.72 -16.25 -17.00
C GLU A 480 -26.72 -17.19 -17.70
N PRO A 481 -25.92 -17.96 -16.94
CA PRO A 481 -25.97 -18.10 -15.46
C PRO A 481 -25.18 -17.03 -14.70
N TYR A 482 -24.46 -16.13 -15.39
CA TYR A 482 -23.53 -15.19 -14.77
C TYR A 482 -24.22 -14.22 -13.82
N ARG A 483 -25.38 -13.67 -14.23
CA ARG A 483 -26.18 -12.77 -13.39
C ARG A 483 -26.52 -13.38 -12.02
N SER A 484 -27.04 -14.60 -11.99
CA SER A 484 -27.41 -15.26 -10.74
C SER A 484 -26.19 -15.61 -9.88
N ILE A 485 -25.07 -16.00 -10.50
CA ILE A 485 -23.81 -16.25 -9.77
C ILE A 485 -23.31 -14.95 -9.13
N ASN A 486 -23.26 -13.85 -9.87
CA ASN A 486 -22.84 -12.55 -9.35
C ASN A 486 -23.70 -12.13 -8.14
N ARG A 487 -25.03 -12.26 -8.27
CA ARG A 487 -25.97 -12.00 -7.17
C ARG A 487 -25.66 -12.86 -5.94
N GLN A 488 -25.42 -14.15 -6.11
CA GLN A 488 -25.16 -15.07 -5.00
C GLN A 488 -23.90 -14.67 -4.22
N TYR A 489 -22.81 -14.32 -4.92
CA TYR A 489 -21.55 -13.93 -4.27
C TYR A 489 -21.65 -12.57 -3.58
N LEU A 490 -22.35 -11.60 -4.17
CA LEU A 490 -22.62 -10.31 -3.51
C LEU A 490 -23.45 -10.51 -2.23
N LYS A 491 -24.47 -11.38 -2.25
CA LYS A 491 -25.24 -11.72 -1.05
C LYS A 491 -24.41 -12.48 -0.02
N LEU A 492 -23.52 -13.38 -0.45
CA LEU A 492 -22.59 -14.06 0.44
C LEU A 492 -21.66 -13.07 1.13
N LYS A 493 -21.12 -12.09 0.38
CA LYS A 493 -20.33 -11.00 0.96
C LYS A 493 -21.08 -10.31 2.09
N MET A 494 -22.35 -9.95 1.88
CA MET A 494 -23.18 -9.31 2.92
C MET A 494 -23.34 -10.17 4.16
N ARG A 495 -23.53 -11.50 3.99
CA ARG A 495 -23.58 -12.45 5.11
C ARG A 495 -22.24 -12.55 5.86
N MET A 496 -21.13 -12.32 5.16
CA MET A 496 -19.78 -12.37 5.72
C MET A 496 -19.29 -11.02 6.27
N THR A 497 -20.03 -9.93 6.07
CA THR A 497 -19.63 -8.59 6.55
C THR A 497 -19.27 -8.57 8.04
N PRO A 498 -20.00 -9.21 8.98
CA PRO A 498 -19.59 -9.22 10.39
C PRO A 498 -18.21 -9.83 10.62
N TYR A 499 -17.88 -10.92 9.89
CA TYR A 499 -16.57 -11.55 9.96
C TYR A 499 -15.48 -10.65 9.38
N MET A 500 -15.69 -10.08 8.19
CA MET A 500 -14.70 -9.19 7.57
C MET A 500 -14.53 -7.86 8.36
N TYR A 501 -15.60 -7.34 8.96
CA TYR A 501 -15.56 -6.09 9.73
C TYR A 501 -14.86 -6.24 11.10
N LYS A 502 -14.79 -7.47 11.64
CA LYS A 502 -13.84 -7.79 12.73
C LYS A 502 -12.40 -7.47 12.29
N TYR A 503 -12.03 -7.89 11.08
CA TYR A 503 -10.67 -7.67 10.55
C TYR A 503 -10.40 -6.23 10.12
N THR A 504 -11.41 -5.44 9.76
CA THR A 504 -11.22 -3.99 9.57
C THR A 504 -10.94 -3.29 10.90
N LYS A 505 -11.55 -3.75 12.00
CA LYS A 505 -11.21 -3.29 13.35
C LYS A 505 -9.81 -3.72 13.78
N GLU A 506 -9.42 -4.97 13.51
CA GLU A 506 -8.05 -5.44 13.76
C GLU A 506 -7.03 -4.62 12.96
N ALA A 507 -7.29 -4.36 11.68
CA ALA A 507 -6.46 -3.49 10.86
C ALA A 507 -6.31 -2.08 11.46
N TYR A 508 -7.38 -1.51 12.01
CA TYR A 508 -7.32 -0.22 12.72
C TYR A 508 -6.50 -0.30 14.02
N ASP A 509 -6.57 -1.41 14.76
CA ASP A 509 -5.90 -1.55 16.05
C ASP A 509 -4.42 -1.90 15.93
N THR A 510 -4.05 -2.72 14.95
CA THR A 510 -2.72 -3.34 14.82
C THR A 510 -2.09 -3.16 13.45
N GLY A 511 -2.80 -2.61 12.47
CA GLY A 511 -2.31 -2.52 11.09
C GLY A 511 -2.38 -3.82 10.29
N ALA A 512 -2.74 -4.95 10.90
CA ALA A 512 -2.79 -6.25 10.23
C ALA A 512 -3.69 -6.22 8.98
N PRO A 513 -3.28 -6.87 7.88
CA PRO A 513 -4.09 -6.94 6.69
C PRO A 513 -5.26 -7.91 6.87
N ILE A 514 -6.31 -7.69 6.07
CA ILE A 514 -7.49 -8.56 6.00
C ILE A 514 -7.27 -9.69 4.98
N VAL A 515 -6.65 -9.38 3.85
CA VAL A 515 -6.16 -10.33 2.84
C VAL A 515 -4.73 -10.70 3.20
N ARG A 516 -4.54 -11.92 3.69
CA ARG A 516 -3.28 -12.39 4.29
C ARG A 516 -2.64 -13.45 3.39
N GLY A 517 -1.42 -13.21 2.95
CA GLY A 517 -0.63 -14.27 2.32
C GLY A 517 -0.47 -15.44 3.29
N MET A 518 -0.37 -16.66 2.78
CA MET A 518 -0.37 -17.86 3.63
C MET A 518 0.70 -17.82 4.72
N ILE A 519 1.86 -17.20 4.47
CA ILE A 519 2.93 -17.05 5.46
C ILE A 519 2.51 -16.27 6.72
N TRP A 520 1.54 -15.36 6.60
CA TRP A 520 1.11 -14.50 7.70
C TRP A 520 0.70 -15.31 8.95
N ASP A 521 -0.07 -16.38 8.74
CA ASP A 521 -0.57 -17.25 9.80
C ASP A 521 0.18 -18.60 9.86
N HIS A 522 0.97 -18.94 8.83
CA HIS A 522 1.69 -20.21 8.72
C HIS A 522 3.21 -20.03 8.57
N THR A 523 3.82 -19.28 9.48
CA THR A 523 5.24 -18.87 9.40
C THR A 523 6.23 -20.04 9.48
N GLN A 524 5.86 -21.17 10.09
CA GLN A 524 6.73 -22.34 10.20
C GLN A 524 6.73 -23.22 8.93
N ASP A 525 5.77 -22.98 8.04
CA ASP A 525 5.60 -23.76 6.82
C ASP A 525 6.33 -23.07 5.65
N LYS A 526 7.53 -23.56 5.32
CA LYS A 526 8.37 -22.97 4.26
C LYS A 526 7.68 -22.90 2.89
N LYS A 527 6.66 -23.71 2.62
CA LYS A 527 5.93 -23.66 1.34
C LYS A 527 5.10 -22.38 1.20
N THR A 528 4.82 -21.69 2.30
CA THR A 528 4.09 -20.42 2.29
C THR A 528 4.99 -19.21 2.06
N TRP A 529 6.32 -19.38 2.10
CA TRP A 529 7.28 -18.27 2.09
C TRP A 529 7.51 -17.66 0.71
N ASP A 530 7.36 -18.46 -0.34
CA ASP A 530 7.60 -18.08 -1.72
C ASP A 530 6.31 -18.04 -2.55
N THR A 531 6.47 -17.96 -3.87
CA THR A 531 5.37 -17.84 -4.82
C THR A 531 4.57 -19.13 -5.01
N SER A 532 4.90 -20.22 -4.31
CA SER A 532 4.15 -21.50 -4.34
C SER A 532 2.71 -21.37 -3.85
N THR A 533 2.39 -20.30 -3.10
CA THR A 533 1.02 -20.02 -2.61
C THR A 533 0.45 -18.69 -3.13
N GLN A 534 1.06 -18.09 -4.17
CA GLN A 534 0.75 -16.73 -4.63
C GLN A 534 -0.69 -16.48 -5.11
N TYR A 535 -1.43 -17.54 -5.45
CA TYR A 535 -2.80 -17.44 -5.98
C TYR A 535 -3.89 -17.85 -4.98
N GLN A 536 -3.52 -17.94 -3.70
CA GLN A 536 -4.42 -18.17 -2.58
C GLN A 536 -4.03 -17.31 -1.39
N TYR A 537 -5.00 -17.05 -0.52
CA TYR A 537 -4.79 -16.24 0.67
C TYR A 537 -5.76 -16.64 1.78
N MET A 538 -5.42 -16.24 3.01
CA MET A 538 -6.32 -16.27 4.13
C MET A 538 -7.11 -14.96 4.20
N LEU A 539 -8.44 -15.04 4.23
CA LEU A 539 -9.31 -13.94 4.61
C LEU A 539 -9.52 -14.01 6.12
N GLY A 540 -8.84 -13.16 6.86
CA GLY A 540 -8.75 -13.30 8.32
C GLY A 540 -8.03 -14.60 8.69
N ASP A 541 -8.51 -15.30 9.72
CA ASP A 541 -7.90 -16.52 10.29
C ASP A 541 -8.63 -17.83 9.91
N LEU A 542 -9.87 -17.77 9.43
CA LEU A 542 -10.70 -18.97 9.23
C LEU A 542 -10.93 -19.38 7.76
N ILE A 543 -10.72 -18.49 6.79
CA ILE A 543 -11.19 -18.71 5.41
C ILE A 543 -10.01 -18.67 4.46
N LEU A 544 -9.71 -19.80 3.82
CA LEU A 544 -8.78 -19.87 2.70
C LEU A 544 -9.55 -19.62 1.40
N VAL A 545 -9.08 -18.64 0.62
CA VAL A 545 -9.62 -18.33 -0.70
C VAL A 545 -8.58 -18.72 -1.74
N ALA A 546 -8.92 -19.69 -2.59
CA ALA A 546 -8.12 -20.09 -3.74
C ALA A 546 -8.84 -19.66 -5.02
N THR A 547 -8.32 -18.63 -5.68
CA THR A 547 -9.00 -17.97 -6.80
C THR A 547 -8.84 -18.75 -8.09
N VAL A 548 -9.88 -18.81 -8.92
CA VAL A 548 -9.75 -19.29 -10.31
C VAL A 548 -9.18 -18.17 -11.16
N TYR A 549 -7.94 -18.32 -11.63
CA TYR A 549 -7.18 -17.29 -12.36
C TYR A 549 -6.86 -17.65 -13.82
N THR A 550 -7.49 -18.69 -14.36
CA THR A 550 -7.26 -19.20 -15.72
C THR A 550 -8.58 -19.73 -16.29
N SER A 551 -8.74 -19.65 -17.62
CA SER A 551 -9.99 -20.03 -18.29
C SER A 551 -10.35 -21.49 -18.07
N MET A 552 -11.64 -21.76 -17.86
CA MET A 552 -12.15 -23.12 -17.68
C MET A 552 -11.94 -23.99 -18.93
N ILE A 553 -11.90 -23.38 -20.12
CA ILE A 553 -11.62 -24.07 -21.39
C ILE A 553 -10.20 -24.64 -21.38
N ILE A 554 -9.23 -23.88 -20.87
CA ILE A 554 -7.82 -24.27 -20.82
C ILE A 554 -7.58 -25.32 -19.73
N ASN A 555 -8.21 -25.14 -18.58
CA ASN A 555 -7.95 -25.99 -17.42
C ASN A 555 -8.79 -27.26 -17.34
N THR A 556 -9.75 -27.47 -18.24
CA THR A 556 -10.66 -28.63 -18.25
C THR A 556 -11.40 -28.84 -16.92
N GLY A 557 -11.63 -27.76 -16.16
CA GLY A 557 -12.20 -27.78 -14.81
C GLY A 557 -11.29 -27.14 -13.76
N TRP A 558 -11.73 -27.17 -12.51
CA TRP A 558 -10.99 -26.70 -11.34
C TRP A 558 -9.99 -27.76 -10.87
N ARG A 559 -8.75 -27.36 -10.62
CA ARG A 559 -7.68 -28.24 -10.14
C ARG A 559 -7.59 -28.18 -8.62
N LYS A 560 -8.24 -29.13 -7.94
CA LYS A 560 -8.06 -29.34 -6.49
C LYS A 560 -6.58 -29.50 -6.11
N GLU A 561 -5.78 -30.02 -7.03
CA GLU A 561 -4.34 -30.26 -6.89
C GLU A 561 -3.51 -28.96 -6.79
N ASP A 562 -4.05 -27.83 -7.26
CA ASP A 562 -3.38 -26.52 -7.22
C ASP A 562 -3.67 -25.75 -5.91
N ILE A 563 -4.57 -26.25 -5.06
CA ILE A 563 -4.87 -25.65 -3.76
C ILE A 563 -3.92 -26.22 -2.72
N TYR A 564 -3.09 -25.36 -2.15
CA TYR A 564 -2.27 -25.72 -1.02
C TYR A 564 -3.06 -25.61 0.28
N LEU A 565 -3.24 -26.74 0.98
CA LEU A 565 -3.82 -26.75 2.31
C LEU A 565 -2.71 -26.93 3.35
N PRO A 566 -2.44 -25.95 4.21
CA PRO A 566 -1.50 -26.11 5.31
C PRO A 566 -2.08 -27.07 6.35
N GLU A 567 -1.26 -27.46 7.34
CA GLU A 567 -1.68 -28.38 8.41
C GLU A 567 -3.01 -27.97 9.06
N GLY A 568 -3.92 -28.92 9.20
CA GLY A 568 -5.23 -28.72 9.82
C GLY A 568 -6.36 -29.46 9.12
N LEU A 569 -7.59 -29.26 9.61
CA LEU A 569 -8.80 -29.70 8.95
C LEU A 569 -9.39 -28.53 8.15
N TRP A 570 -9.48 -28.73 6.84
CA TRP A 570 -10.09 -27.78 5.92
C TRP A 570 -11.40 -28.36 5.39
N ILE A 571 -12.46 -27.55 5.44
CA ILE A 571 -13.80 -27.93 5.00
C ILE A 571 -14.15 -27.08 3.79
N ASP A 572 -14.59 -27.72 2.71
CA ASP A 572 -15.14 -26.99 1.56
C ASP A 572 -16.41 -26.25 2.00
N TYR A 573 -16.39 -24.91 1.92
CA TYR A 573 -17.52 -24.07 2.36
C TYR A 573 -18.84 -24.42 1.66
N TRP A 574 -18.78 -24.92 0.42
CA TRP A 574 -19.96 -25.09 -0.42
C TRP A 574 -20.68 -26.42 -0.17
N ASP A 575 -19.93 -27.50 0.10
CA ASP A 575 -20.50 -28.85 0.21
C ASP A 575 -20.10 -29.62 1.48
N GLY A 576 -19.23 -29.06 2.32
CA GLY A 576 -18.87 -29.60 3.62
C GLY A 576 -17.92 -30.81 3.58
N ARG A 577 -17.28 -31.09 2.44
CA ARG A 577 -16.27 -32.16 2.30
C ARG A 577 -15.01 -31.92 3.10
#